data_AF-A0A656QCS4-F1
#
_entry.id   AF-A0A656QCS4-F1
#
_cell.length_a   1.000
_cell.length_b   1.000
_cell.length_c   1.000
_cell.angle_alpha   90.00
_cell.angle_beta   90.00
_cell.angle_gamma   90.00
#
_symmetry.space_group_name_H-M   'P 1'
#
loop_
_entity.id
_entity.type
_entity.pdbx_description
1 polymer ?
#
loop_
_entity_poly.entity_id
_entity_poly.type
_entity_poly.pdbx_seq_one_letter_code
_entity_poly.pdbx_strand_id
1 'polypeptide(L)'
;MTPEVRLYRGLEIYPLVFSHRPTAARQAHHYDDEFDAAVRIQEPSAKPGTSRGRVFKISPDEPFQSAGDARRASIEYAEQMIDSCPQERTFLDSNCEYPSRRQVLHGMASTT
;
A
#
# COMPACT_ATOMS: atom_id res chain seq x y z
N MET A 1 1.71 -17.77 7.05
CA MET A 1 1.81 -16.32 7.30
C MET A 1 0.50 -15.71 6.87
N THR A 2 -0.32 -15.24 7.81
CA THR A 2 -1.45 -14.37 7.48
C THR A 2 -0.88 -13.04 6.99
N PRO A 3 -1.34 -12.49 5.84
CA PRO A 3 -0.97 -11.13 5.47
C PRO A 3 -1.43 -10.23 6.61
N GLU A 4 -0.52 -9.40 7.12
CA GLU A 4 -0.81 -8.49 8.22
C GLU A 4 -1.76 -7.41 7.67
N VAL A 5 -3.06 -7.62 7.92
CA VAL A 5 -4.17 -6.77 7.49
C VAL A 5 -4.41 -5.68 8.53
N ARG A 6 -4.64 -4.45 8.07
CA ARG A 6 -5.01 -3.32 8.94
C ARG A 6 -6.46 -2.92 8.66
N LEU A 7 -7.29 -2.80 9.70
CA LEU A 7 -8.64 -2.27 9.58
C LEU A 7 -8.61 -0.75 9.79
N TYR A 8 -9.17 0.01 8.84
CA TYR A 8 -9.19 1.47 8.88
C TYR A 8 -10.50 2.01 8.31
N ARG A 9 -11.24 2.82 9.09
CA ARG A 9 -12.55 3.39 8.72
C ARG A 9 -13.52 2.34 8.12
N GLY A 10 -13.48 1.12 8.64
CA GLY A 10 -14.33 0.02 8.19
C GLY A 10 -13.89 -0.66 6.89
N LEU A 11 -12.70 -0.36 6.37
CA LEU A 11 -12.08 -1.02 5.23
C LEU A 11 -10.84 -1.81 5.66
N GLU A 12 -10.58 -2.92 4.98
CA GLU A 12 -9.36 -3.72 5.16
C GLU A 12 -8.27 -3.23 4.20
N ILE A 13 -7.09 -2.98 4.75
CA ILE A 13 -5.88 -2.55 4.07
C ILE A 13 -4.88 -3.71 4.06
N TYR A 14 -4.46 -4.11 2.86
CA TYR A 14 -3.48 -5.17 2.62
C TYR A 14 -2.24 -4.59 1.92
N PRO A 15 -1.16 -4.34 2.67
CA PRO A 15 0.12 -3.96 2.07
C PRO A 15 0.67 -5.07 1.18
N LEU A 16 1.07 -4.71 -0.04
CA LEU A 16 1.67 -5.62 -1.00
C LEU A 16 3.09 -5.11 -1.30
N VAL A 17 4.11 -5.79 -0.78
CA VAL A 17 5.51 -5.45 -0.98
C VAL A 17 6.18 -6.51 -1.84
N PHE A 18 6.91 -6.08 -2.86
CA PHE A 18 7.60 -6.98 -3.79
C PHE A 18 8.94 -6.40 -4.21
N SER A 19 9.90 -7.28 -4.53
CA SER A 19 11.21 -6.84 -5.04
C SER A 19 11.05 -6.11 -6.37
N HIS A 20 11.75 -4.97 -6.51
CA HIS A 20 11.74 -4.17 -7.73
C HIS A 20 12.39 -4.93 -8.91
N ARG A 21 13.45 -5.70 -8.63
CA ARG A 21 14.15 -6.51 -9.65
C ARG A 21 13.65 -7.96 -9.66
N PRO A 22 13.50 -8.58 -10.85
CA PRO A 22 13.16 -9.99 -10.96
C PRO A 22 14.25 -10.87 -10.35
N THR A 23 13.84 -11.90 -9.60
CA THR A 23 14.72 -12.84 -8.87
C THR A 23 15.78 -13.51 -9.76
N ALA A 24 15.57 -13.58 -11.08
CA ALA A 24 16.49 -14.16 -12.05
C ALA A 24 17.78 -13.34 -12.30
N ALA A 25 17.82 -12.06 -11.92
CA ALA A 25 19.01 -11.21 -12.03
C ALA A 25 19.90 -11.25 -10.77
N ARG A 26 19.57 -12.10 -9.78
CA ARG A 26 20.26 -12.18 -8.48
C ARG A 26 21.56 -12.97 -8.59
N GLN A 27 22.57 -12.39 -9.25
CA GLN A 27 23.97 -12.80 -9.03
C GLN A 27 24.51 -12.01 -7.82
N ALA A 28 24.95 -12.77 -6.81
CA ALA A 28 25.79 -12.40 -5.66
C ALA A 28 25.56 -11.02 -4.99
N HIS A 29 25.00 -11.05 -3.78
CA HIS A 29 25.30 -10.12 -2.66
C HIS A 29 25.24 -8.60 -2.93
N HIS A 30 24.32 -8.11 -3.76
CA HIS A 30 23.98 -6.69 -3.74
C HIS A 30 23.03 -6.41 -2.57
N TYR A 31 23.51 -5.66 -1.57
CA TYR A 31 22.73 -5.11 -0.44
C TYR A 31 21.78 -3.97 -0.87
N ASP A 32 21.42 -3.93 -2.16
CA ASP A 32 20.57 -2.94 -2.81
C ASP A 32 19.26 -3.62 -3.21
N ASP A 33 18.63 -4.28 -2.23
CA ASP A 33 17.31 -4.85 -2.42
C ASP A 33 16.30 -3.69 -2.43
N GLU A 34 16.03 -3.20 -3.62
CA GLU A 34 15.01 -2.20 -3.92
C GLU A 34 13.61 -2.85 -3.91
N PHE A 35 12.63 -2.19 -3.30
CA PHE A 35 11.26 -2.69 -3.17
C PHE A 35 10.25 -1.78 -3.84
N ASP A 36 9.29 -2.38 -4.53
CA ASP A 36 8.08 -1.72 -4.96
C ASP A 36 6.94 -2.02 -3.98
N ALA A 37 5.96 -1.13 -3.97
CA ALA A 37 4.80 -1.24 -3.09
C ALA A 37 3.50 -1.07 -3.86
N ALA A 38 2.50 -1.83 -3.45
CA ALA A 38 1.11 -1.61 -3.76
C ALA A 38 0.28 -1.81 -2.49
N VAL A 39 -0.99 -1.47 -2.55
CA VAL A 39 -1.94 -1.74 -1.47
C VAL A 39 -3.26 -2.18 -2.04
N ARG A 40 -3.84 -3.24 -1.48
CA ARG A 40 -5.23 -3.60 -1.75
C ARG A 40 -6.10 -3.06 -0.64
N ILE A 41 -7.14 -2.31 -1.01
CA ILE A 41 -8.17 -1.83 -0.10
C ILE A 41 -9.46 -2.56 -0.46
N GLN A 42 -10.12 -3.17 0.52
CA GLN A 42 -11.36 -3.90 0.31
C GLN A 42 -12.35 -3.74 1.46
N GLU A 43 -13.62 -3.99 1.18
CA GLU A 43 -14.63 -4.13 2.23
C GLU A 43 -14.34 -5.37 3.09
N PRO A 44 -14.60 -5.35 4.40
CA PRO A 44 -14.47 -6.53 5.25
C PRO A 44 -15.39 -7.65 4.75
N SER A 45 -14.82 -8.82 4.45
CA SER A 45 -15.63 -9.98 4.05
C SER A 45 -15.81 -10.95 5.19
N ALA A 46 -17.01 -11.53 5.30
CA ALA A 46 -17.17 -12.78 6.03
C ALA A 46 -16.57 -13.99 5.28
N LYS A 47 -16.29 -13.86 3.97
CA LYS A 47 -15.74 -14.93 3.11
C LYS A 47 -14.58 -14.44 2.23
N PRO A 48 -13.39 -15.07 2.28
CA PRO A 48 -12.26 -14.65 1.45
C PRO A 48 -12.61 -14.71 -0.04
N GLY A 49 -12.26 -13.65 -0.78
CA GLY A 49 -12.49 -13.55 -2.24
C GLY A 49 -13.86 -13.03 -2.66
N THR A 50 -14.78 -12.77 -1.74
CA THR A 50 -16.13 -12.23 -2.06
C THR A 50 -16.22 -10.71 -1.90
N SER A 51 -15.28 -10.09 -1.18
CA SER A 51 -15.29 -8.64 -0.97
C SER A 51 -14.86 -7.85 -2.19
N ARG A 52 -15.59 -6.76 -2.42
CA ARG A 52 -15.19 -5.73 -3.39
C ARG A 52 -13.90 -5.09 -2.88
N GLY A 53 -12.94 -4.92 -3.78
CA GLY A 53 -11.67 -4.32 -3.45
C GLY A 53 -10.89 -3.89 -4.68
N ARG A 54 -9.97 -2.96 -4.50
CA ARG A 54 -9.12 -2.40 -5.55
C ARG A 54 -7.67 -2.42 -5.11
N VAL A 55 -6.77 -2.63 -6.07
CA VAL A 55 -5.32 -2.58 -5.86
C VAL A 55 -4.81 -1.26 -6.41
N PHE A 56 -4.00 -0.57 -5.62
CA PHE A 56 -3.37 0.69 -5.96
C PHE A 56 -1.86 0.51 -5.92
N LYS A 57 -1.21 0.74 -7.06
CA LYS A 57 0.25 0.75 -7.10
C LYS A 57 0.73 2.08 -6.55
N ILE A 58 1.64 2.03 -5.58
CA ILE A 58 2.36 3.21 -5.14
C ILE A 58 3.44 3.40 -6.19
N SER A 59 3.38 4.51 -6.92
CA SER A 59 4.35 4.84 -7.96
C SER A 59 5.30 5.90 -7.39
N PRO A 60 6.34 5.51 -6.65
CA PRO A 60 7.40 6.45 -6.34
C PRO A 60 8.27 6.67 -7.59
N ASP A 61 8.91 7.85 -7.71
CA ASP A 61 9.92 8.06 -8.77
C ASP A 61 11.12 7.11 -8.61
N GLU A 62 11.31 6.55 -7.40
CA GLU A 62 12.40 5.64 -7.04
C GLU A 62 11.87 4.53 -6.10
N PRO A 63 12.37 3.29 -6.20
CA PRO A 63 12.01 2.21 -5.30
C PRO A 63 12.31 2.50 -3.81
N PHE A 64 11.66 1.77 -2.92
CA PHE A 64 11.93 1.83 -1.48
C PHE A 64 13.19 1.04 -1.12
N GLN A 65 14.00 1.58 -0.21
CA GLN A 65 15.25 0.94 0.24
C GLN A 65 15.05 -0.28 1.15
N SER A 66 13.84 -0.44 1.69
CA SER A 66 13.51 -1.58 2.55
C SER A 66 12.06 -2.02 2.38
N ALA A 67 11.81 -3.31 2.61
CA ALA A 67 10.46 -3.86 2.65
C ALA A 67 9.59 -3.21 3.75
N GLY A 68 10.24 -2.78 4.85
CA GLY A 68 9.58 -2.08 5.95
C GLY A 68 9.05 -0.71 5.53
N ASP A 69 9.87 0.07 4.79
CA ASP A 69 9.46 1.37 4.26
C ASP A 69 8.38 1.23 3.20
N ALA A 70 8.52 0.26 2.29
CA ALA A 70 7.50 -0.07 1.31
C ALA A 70 6.16 -0.41 1.99
N ARG A 71 6.20 -1.20 3.08
CA ARG A 71 5.01 -1.56 3.85
C ARG A 71 4.36 -0.35 4.53
N ARG A 72 5.16 0.49 5.19
CA ARG A 72 4.69 1.71 5.85
C ARG A 72 4.08 2.67 4.83
N ALA A 73 4.71 2.83 3.67
CA ALA A 73 4.19 3.63 2.57
C ALA A 73 2.83 3.11 2.07
N SER A 74 2.64 1.79 1.94
CA SER A 74 1.35 1.18 1.58
C SER A 74 0.24 1.53 2.57
N ILE A 75 0.55 1.53 3.86
CA ILE A 75 -0.41 1.83 4.92
C ILE A 75 -0.77 3.32 4.88
N GLU A 76 0.23 4.20 4.89
CA GLU A 76 0.05 5.66 4.84
C GLU A 76 -0.71 6.10 3.58
N TYR A 77 -0.34 5.55 2.42
CA TYR A 77 -1.02 5.84 1.16
C TYR A 77 -2.50 5.43 1.21
N ALA A 78 -2.82 4.26 1.76
CA ALA A 78 -4.20 3.81 1.87
C ALA A 78 -5.01 4.69 2.83
N GLU A 79 -4.46 5.05 3.98
CA GLU A 79 -5.12 5.92 4.96
C GLU A 79 -5.42 7.30 4.37
N GLN A 80 -4.42 7.94 3.76
CA GLN A 80 -4.60 9.24 3.13
C GLN A 80 -5.63 9.21 2.00
N MET A 81 -5.65 8.13 1.21
CA MET A 81 -6.65 7.98 0.15
C MET A 81 -8.05 7.83 0.74
N ILE A 82 -8.22 7.01 1.78
CA ILE A 82 -9.52 6.81 2.44
C ILE A 82 -9.99 8.11 3.10
N ASP A 83 -9.08 8.84 3.78
CA ASP A 83 -9.38 10.14 4.41
C ASP A 83 -9.79 11.22 3.41
N SER A 84 -9.23 11.17 2.19
CA SER A 84 -9.51 12.16 1.14
C SER A 84 -10.77 11.84 0.33
N CYS A 85 -11.38 10.67 0.54
CA CYS A 85 -12.65 10.31 -0.09
C CYS A 85 -13.83 10.92 0.67
N PRO A 86 -14.72 11.69 0.03
CA PRO A 86 -15.84 12.34 0.70
C PRO A 86 -16.92 11.37 1.21
N GLN A 87 -16.87 10.09 0.83
CA GLN A 87 -17.81 9.06 1.25
C GLN A 87 -17.08 7.74 1.52
N GLU A 88 -16.80 7.44 2.80
CA GLU A 88 -16.08 6.22 3.22
C GLU A 88 -16.72 4.93 2.66
N ARG A 89 -18.06 4.88 2.62
CA ARG A 89 -18.83 3.74 2.09
C ARG A 89 -18.81 3.62 0.56
N THR A 90 -18.42 4.67 -0.14
CA THR A 90 -18.42 4.75 -1.61
C THR A 90 -16.98 4.82 -2.13
N PHE A 91 -15.96 4.63 -1.28
CA PHE A 91 -14.54 4.67 -1.65
C PHE A 91 -14.27 3.87 -2.95
N LEU A 92 -14.81 2.65 -3.03
CA LEU A 92 -14.58 1.75 -4.17
C LEU A 92 -15.30 2.19 -5.45
N ASP A 93 -16.36 2.98 -5.31
CA ASP A 93 -17.23 3.48 -6.37
C ASP A 93 -16.90 4.93 -6.80
N SER A 94 -16.07 5.62 -6.02
CA SER A 94 -15.72 7.03 -6.22
C SER A 94 -14.36 7.19 -6.91
N ASN A 95 -14.23 8.27 -7.71
CA ASN A 95 -12.92 8.76 -8.14
C ASN A 95 -12.31 9.59 -7.01
N CYS A 96 -11.72 8.92 -6.03
CA CYS A 96 -10.97 9.59 -4.99
C CYS A 96 -9.64 10.10 -5.51
N GLU A 97 -9.16 11.19 -4.89
CA GLU A 97 -7.87 11.76 -5.23
C GLU A 97 -6.73 10.85 -4.76
N TYR A 98 -5.75 10.65 -5.64
CA TYR A 98 -4.59 9.80 -5.36
C TYR A 98 -3.56 10.59 -4.54
N PRO A 99 -3.11 10.08 -3.38
CA PRO A 99 -2.06 10.74 -2.61
C PRO A 99 -0.77 10.87 -3.42
N SER A 100 -0.14 12.04 -3.37
CA SER A 100 1.18 12.25 -3.97
C SER A 100 2.29 11.61 -3.14
N ARG A 101 3.40 11.24 -3.80
CA ARG A 101 4.60 10.68 -3.12
C ARG A 101 5.02 11.51 -1.90
N ARG A 102 5.05 12.84 -2.04
CA ARG A 102 5.46 13.74 -0.94
C ARG A 102 4.55 13.62 0.28
N GLN A 103 3.24 13.49 0.09
CA GLN A 103 2.29 13.34 1.19
C GLN A 103 2.46 12.01 1.91
N VAL A 104 2.68 10.92 1.16
CA VAL A 104 2.94 9.59 1.74
C VAL A 104 4.23 9.61 2.57
N LEU A 105 5.33 10.11 2.00
CA LEU A 105 6.62 10.15 2.68
C LEU A 105 6.60 11.06 3.92
N HIS A 106 5.88 12.19 3.87
CA HIS A 106 5.72 13.07 5.02
C HIS A 106 4.93 12.39 6.15
N GLY A 107 3.86 11.64 5.80
CA GLY A 107 3.11 10.82 6.76
C GLY A 107 4.01 9.82 7.48
N MET A 108 4.85 9.10 6.71
CA MET A 108 5.82 8.14 7.26
C MET A 108 6.84 8.77 8.22
N ALA A 109 7.27 10.01 8.00
CA ALA A 109 8.24 10.68 8.87
C ALA A 109 7.63 11.15 10.21
N SER A 110 6.31 11.29 10.27
CA SER A 110 5.59 11.88 11.42
C SER A 110 5.23 10.86 12.51
N THR A 111 5.42 9.55 12.28
CA THR A 111 5.00 8.45 13.17
C THR A 111 6.10 7.97 14.15
N THR A 112 7.00 8.85 14.61
CA THR A 112 8.06 8.50 15.58
C THR A 112 7.60 8.72 17.02
#